data_AF-A0A1J5MIZ4-F1
#
_entry.id   AF-A0A1J5MIZ4-F1
#
_cell.length_a   1.000
_cell.length_b   1.000
_cell.length_c   1.000
_cell.angle_alpha   90.00
_cell.angle_beta   90.00
_cell.angle_gamma   90.00
#
_symmetry.space_group_name_H-M   'P 1'
#
loop_
_entity.id
_entity.type
_entity.pdbx_description
1 polymer ?
#
loop_
_entity_poly.entity_id
_entity_poly.type
_entity_poly.pdbx_seq_one_letter_code
_entity_poly.pdbx_strand_id
1 'polypeptide(L)'
;MMKNIFISLFVIGLLVLFFMLLPTPNKPQQDSDRITIIRGATMFDGNTWLGETDVAFQRGLIIGLGSRLTNKYKTANVIDASGQYLLPGLIDAHTHAWDNALSNAVKYGVTTELDMFTNNAFASTQRPLRQQHNVDVQQADLFSAGTLITAPNGHGTEYGFEIDTIENAAQANDFVAARINEGSDYLKIVYNATSRYMPSIDKATLHALVQAAHQQGKLAVVHISDLQSARDAINAGADGLVHAFVGKEQTEQLIPLAKHMANNKQFMIPTLSIIASMMGQDNSAQLVADFNNESKFKIGDVSSQLSNLRTDRNRQSLFEMTQQQVSLLHNAGVMILAGTDAPNPGTAHGISMHLELQLLVESGLTPTQALMAATSNVAKAFKLTHRGVIAVDHKADFVLLNRDPRVDITNTRTISTVFKNGFEINDNAQEQQHTAINAMMFSDFDNDLTSTLKTTWYSTTDEQFGGNSSVDIVRQAGEQGSHLYITGELKRKFSFPWAGAFISFSDNNKQPMDLTDLKGVAFDVKGTAGRYKLMLMSTKQQMRPVEIPFDVTQQLQRKTVSFSTIKPQLLNSVTGMVIVASLPTEKFELIIDNVEFVE
;
A
#
# COMPACT_ATOMS: atom_id res chain seq x y z
N MET A 1 15.25 -25.42 -54.77
CA MET A 1 15.03 -24.49 -53.64
C MET A 1 13.60 -24.55 -53.07
N MET A 2 12.53 -24.58 -53.88
CA MET A 2 11.14 -24.62 -53.37
C MET A 2 10.72 -25.91 -52.64
N LYS A 3 11.29 -27.08 -52.96
CA LYS A 3 10.95 -28.35 -52.30
C LYS A 3 11.38 -28.42 -50.82
N ASN A 4 12.48 -27.76 -50.44
CA ASN A 4 12.97 -27.77 -49.05
C ASN A 4 12.18 -26.81 -48.15
N ILE A 5 11.63 -25.73 -48.71
CA ILE A 5 10.78 -24.78 -47.98
C ILE A 5 9.44 -25.43 -47.59
N PHE A 6 8.86 -26.24 -48.48
CA PHE A 6 7.63 -26.97 -48.19
C PHE A 6 7.81 -28.05 -47.11
N ILE A 7 8.95 -28.75 -47.10
CA ILE A 7 9.25 -29.75 -46.07
C ILE A 7 9.46 -29.06 -44.71
N SER A 8 10.19 -27.94 -44.66
CA SER A 8 10.37 -27.18 -43.41
C SER A 8 9.05 -26.60 -42.88
N LEU A 9 8.17 -26.07 -43.75
CA LEU A 9 6.86 -25.57 -43.33
C LEU A 9 5.94 -26.70 -42.85
N PHE A 10 6.01 -27.89 -43.45
CA PHE A 10 5.23 -29.05 -43.02
C PHE A 10 5.72 -29.61 -41.68
N VAL A 11 7.04 -29.64 -41.44
CA VAL A 11 7.63 -30.06 -40.16
C VAL A 11 7.33 -29.05 -39.04
N ILE A 12 7.39 -27.74 -39.34
CA ILE A 12 6.99 -26.69 -38.39
C ILE A 12 5.49 -26.80 -38.08
N GLY A 13 4.64 -27.03 -39.09
CA GLY A 13 3.21 -27.25 -38.89
C GLY A 13 2.89 -28.47 -38.01
N LEU A 14 3.60 -29.58 -38.22
CA LEU A 14 3.47 -30.79 -37.40
C LEU A 14 3.98 -30.60 -35.96
N LEU A 15 5.06 -29.85 -35.76
CA LEU A 15 5.56 -29.51 -34.42
C LEU A 15 4.59 -28.60 -33.67
N VAL A 16 4.00 -27.60 -34.32
CA VAL A 16 2.97 -26.74 -33.72
C VAL A 16 1.72 -27.56 -33.36
N LEU A 17 1.29 -28.47 -34.23
CA LEU A 17 0.16 -29.36 -33.94
C LEU A 17 0.46 -30.32 -32.78
N PHE A 18 1.71 -30.82 -32.68
CA PHE A 18 2.15 -31.66 -31.58
C PHE A 18 2.17 -30.90 -30.24
N PHE A 19 2.66 -29.65 -30.22
CA PHE A 19 2.61 -28.79 -29.03
C PHE A 19 1.19 -28.39 -28.62
N MET A 20 0.24 -28.27 -29.56
CA MET A 20 -1.19 -28.05 -29.26
C MET A 20 -1.90 -29.31 -28.76
N LEU A 21 -1.38 -30.50 -29.06
CA LEU A 21 -1.91 -31.80 -28.60
C LEU A 21 -1.22 -32.32 -27.34
N LEU A 22 -0.14 -31.68 -26.87
CA LEU A 22 0.42 -31.94 -25.55
C LEU A 22 -0.64 -31.53 -24.51
N PRO A 23 -0.97 -32.40 -23.53
CA PRO A 23 -1.81 -31.98 -22.42
C PRO A 23 -1.15 -30.77 -21.77
N THR A 24 -1.87 -29.65 -21.75
CA THR A 24 -1.45 -28.49 -20.96
C THR A 24 -1.14 -29.01 -19.55
N PRO A 25 0.04 -28.76 -18.97
CA PRO A 25 0.29 -29.13 -17.59
C PRO A 25 -0.85 -28.56 -16.76
N ASN A 26 -1.56 -29.42 -16.03
CA ASN A 26 -2.64 -28.99 -15.16
C ASN A 26 -2.10 -27.85 -14.31
N LYS A 27 -2.63 -26.64 -14.49
CA LYS A 27 -2.50 -25.62 -13.45
C LYS A 27 -2.93 -26.30 -12.15
N PRO A 28 -2.17 -26.22 -11.05
CA PRO A 28 -2.66 -26.73 -9.78
C PRO A 28 -4.03 -26.10 -9.55
N GLN A 29 -5.06 -26.94 -9.56
CA GLN A 29 -6.44 -26.52 -9.40
C GLN A 29 -6.58 -26.11 -7.94
N GLN A 30 -6.42 -24.83 -7.64
CA GLN A 30 -6.71 -24.30 -6.31
C GLN A 30 -8.22 -24.43 -6.10
N ASP A 31 -8.58 -25.19 -5.06
CA ASP A 31 -9.89 -25.81 -4.78
C ASP A 31 -10.98 -24.81 -4.36
N SER A 32 -11.08 -23.64 -5.02
CA SER A 32 -12.07 -22.60 -4.72
C SER A 32 -13.52 -23.06 -4.93
N ASP A 33 -13.71 -24.14 -5.70
CA ASP A 33 -14.99 -24.80 -5.92
C ASP A 33 -15.40 -25.71 -4.76
N ARG A 34 -14.51 -26.09 -3.85
CA ARG A 34 -14.89 -26.93 -2.70
C ARG A 34 -15.42 -26.08 -1.55
N ILE A 35 -16.53 -26.54 -0.97
CA ILE A 35 -17.08 -25.92 0.23
C ILE A 35 -16.11 -26.14 1.39
N THR A 36 -15.81 -25.09 2.13
CA THR A 36 -15.04 -25.15 3.37
C THR A 36 -15.92 -24.70 4.54
N ILE A 37 -15.78 -25.37 5.69
CA ILE A 37 -16.44 -25.03 6.95
C ILE A 37 -15.36 -24.72 7.98
N ILE A 38 -15.42 -23.54 8.60
CA ILE A 38 -14.77 -23.28 9.89
C ILE A 38 -15.79 -23.65 10.97
N ARG A 39 -15.47 -24.65 11.79
CA ARG A 39 -16.37 -25.28 12.75
C ARG A 39 -16.08 -24.85 14.17
N GLY A 40 -17.11 -24.49 14.93
CA GLY A 40 -17.04 -24.38 16.40
C GLY A 40 -16.27 -23.18 16.96
N ALA A 41 -15.97 -22.15 16.17
CA ALA A 41 -15.36 -20.92 16.68
C ALA A 41 -16.37 -20.07 17.45
N THR A 42 -15.93 -19.39 18.52
CA THR A 42 -16.71 -18.32 19.13
C THR A 42 -16.70 -17.12 18.18
N MET A 43 -17.85 -16.81 17.58
CA MET A 43 -17.93 -15.88 16.45
C MET A 43 -18.39 -14.48 16.87
N PHE A 44 -17.67 -13.47 16.39
CA PHE A 44 -18.15 -12.09 16.29
C PHE A 44 -18.61 -11.86 14.85
N ASP A 45 -19.87 -11.48 14.64
CA ASP A 45 -20.42 -11.31 13.27
C ASP A 45 -20.14 -9.92 12.67
N GLY A 46 -19.43 -9.06 13.40
CA GLY A 46 -19.22 -7.65 13.08
C GLY A 46 -20.07 -6.70 13.93
N ASN A 47 -21.15 -7.18 14.57
CA ASN A 47 -22.01 -6.39 15.46
C ASN A 47 -22.13 -7.00 16.86
N THR A 48 -22.21 -8.32 16.95
CA THR A 48 -22.43 -9.05 18.21
C THR A 48 -21.69 -10.38 18.23
N TRP A 49 -21.57 -10.97 19.43
CA TRP A 49 -21.02 -12.30 19.64
C TRP A 49 -22.14 -13.36 19.60
N LEU A 50 -21.98 -14.38 18.76
CA LEU A 50 -22.99 -15.44 18.54
C LEU A 50 -22.70 -16.74 19.32
N GLY A 51 -21.61 -16.80 20.08
CA GLY A 51 -21.11 -18.04 20.69
C GLY A 51 -20.50 -18.97 19.64
N GLU A 52 -20.44 -20.28 19.93
CA GLU A 52 -19.90 -21.28 18.99
C GLU A 52 -20.79 -21.39 17.75
N THR A 53 -20.22 -21.00 16.60
CA THR A 53 -20.94 -20.96 15.32
C THR A 53 -20.03 -21.47 14.20
N ASP A 54 -20.58 -22.32 13.34
CA ASP A 54 -19.95 -22.77 12.10
C ASP A 54 -20.18 -21.72 11.00
N VAL A 55 -19.17 -21.49 10.15
CA VAL A 55 -19.32 -20.75 8.88
C VAL A 55 -18.91 -21.63 7.71
N ALA A 56 -19.78 -21.72 6.70
CA ALA A 56 -19.50 -22.38 5.44
C ALA A 56 -19.28 -21.34 4.33
N PHE A 57 -18.26 -21.54 3.50
CA PHE A 57 -17.96 -20.67 2.37
C PHE A 57 -17.48 -21.47 1.15
N GLN A 58 -17.66 -20.90 -0.03
CA GLN A 58 -17.30 -21.48 -1.33
C GLN A 58 -17.10 -20.35 -2.33
N ARG A 59 -16.10 -20.46 -3.22
CA ARG A 59 -15.77 -19.42 -4.21
C ARG A 59 -15.60 -18.03 -3.56
N GLY A 60 -15.05 -18.04 -2.34
CA GLY A 60 -14.82 -16.88 -1.47
C GLY A 60 -16.04 -16.09 -1.04
N LEU A 61 -17.23 -16.70 -1.08
CA LEU A 61 -18.45 -16.16 -0.49
C LEU A 61 -18.94 -17.06 0.64
N ILE A 62 -19.52 -16.46 1.67
CA ILE A 62 -20.18 -17.17 2.76
C ILE A 62 -21.53 -17.71 2.25
N ILE A 63 -21.73 -19.02 2.40
CA ILE A 63 -22.92 -19.74 1.94
C ILE A 63 -23.76 -20.32 3.09
N GLY A 64 -23.33 -20.14 4.34
CA GLY A 64 -24.11 -20.57 5.49
C GLY A 64 -23.45 -20.25 6.83
N LEU A 65 -24.29 -20.01 7.83
CA LEU A 65 -23.93 -19.80 9.24
C LEU A 65 -24.84 -20.65 10.10
N GLY A 66 -24.35 -21.11 11.26
CA GLY A 66 -25.18 -21.79 12.25
C GLY A 66 -24.45 -22.96 12.90
N SER A 67 -25.17 -24.03 13.19
CA SER A 67 -24.57 -25.25 13.77
C SER A 67 -24.77 -26.44 12.84
N ARG A 68 -23.87 -27.43 12.97
CA ARG A 68 -23.95 -28.71 12.25
C ARG A 68 -23.94 -28.53 10.73
N LEU A 69 -23.20 -27.55 10.22
CA LEU A 69 -23.08 -27.33 8.78
C LEU A 69 -22.45 -28.53 8.07
N THR A 70 -21.68 -29.35 8.78
CA THR A 70 -21.14 -30.63 8.31
C THR A 70 -22.22 -31.65 7.91
N ASN A 71 -23.42 -31.59 8.50
CA ASN A 71 -24.55 -32.43 8.08
C ASN A 71 -25.12 -32.00 6.72
N LYS A 72 -25.09 -30.68 6.45
CA LYS A 72 -25.58 -30.08 5.20
C LYS A 72 -24.57 -30.25 4.07
N TYR A 73 -23.29 -30.01 4.35
CA TYR A 73 -22.20 -30.07 3.38
C TYR A 73 -21.25 -31.23 3.70
N LYS A 74 -21.69 -32.46 3.39
CA LYS A 74 -21.02 -33.70 3.80
C LYS A 74 -19.61 -33.89 3.25
N THR A 75 -19.28 -33.26 2.13
CA THR A 75 -17.97 -33.35 1.46
C THR A 75 -17.11 -32.10 1.66
N ALA A 76 -17.56 -31.17 2.52
CA ALA A 76 -16.83 -29.96 2.79
C ALA A 76 -15.44 -30.26 3.38
N ASN A 77 -14.47 -29.41 3.07
CA ASN A 77 -13.27 -29.32 3.87
C ASN A 77 -13.65 -28.73 5.25
N VAL A 78 -13.19 -29.31 6.35
CA VAL A 78 -13.55 -28.87 7.69
C VAL A 78 -12.29 -28.42 8.43
N ILE A 79 -12.31 -27.17 8.87
CA ILE A 79 -11.32 -26.55 9.73
C ILE A 79 -11.93 -26.51 11.13
N ASP A 80 -11.33 -27.24 12.06
CA ASP A 80 -11.76 -27.20 13.46
C ASP A 80 -11.19 -25.97 14.15
N ALA A 81 -12.07 -25.08 14.60
CA ALA A 81 -11.73 -23.84 15.29
C ALA A 81 -12.32 -23.80 16.71
N SER A 82 -12.62 -24.98 17.27
CA SER A 82 -13.11 -25.11 18.65
C SER A 82 -12.14 -24.44 19.64
N GLY A 83 -12.66 -23.56 20.49
CA GLY A 83 -11.86 -22.78 21.46
C GLY A 83 -11.18 -21.54 20.87
N GLN A 84 -11.29 -21.30 19.56
CA GLN A 84 -10.77 -20.10 18.90
C GLN A 84 -11.88 -19.05 18.69
N TYR A 85 -11.47 -17.84 18.31
CA TYR A 85 -12.36 -16.69 18.11
C TYR A 85 -12.31 -16.22 16.67
N LEU A 86 -13.47 -16.17 16.01
CA LEU A 86 -13.59 -15.79 14.61
C LEU A 86 -14.16 -14.38 14.48
N LEU A 87 -13.44 -13.53 13.77
CA LEU A 87 -13.82 -12.15 13.43
C LEU A 87 -14.01 -12.00 11.91
N PRO A 88 -14.82 -11.03 11.45
CA PRO A 88 -14.71 -10.55 10.08
C PRO A 88 -13.28 -10.02 9.86
N GLY A 89 -12.81 -10.06 8.62
CA GLY A 89 -11.59 -9.34 8.23
C GLY A 89 -11.64 -7.87 8.68
N LEU A 90 -10.56 -7.40 9.32
CA LEU A 90 -10.48 -6.02 9.79
C LEU A 90 -10.42 -5.06 8.61
N ILE A 91 -10.94 -3.84 8.82
CA ILE A 91 -10.95 -2.73 7.89
C ILE A 91 -10.23 -1.55 8.54
N ASP A 92 -9.10 -1.13 7.98
CA ASP A 92 -8.42 0.09 8.41
C ASP A 92 -9.04 1.28 7.69
N ALA A 93 -9.67 2.19 8.45
CA ALA A 93 -10.42 3.31 7.89
C ALA A 93 -9.55 4.49 7.44
N HIS A 94 -8.22 4.45 7.68
CA HIS A 94 -7.32 5.52 7.27
C HIS A 94 -5.90 4.96 7.11
N THR A 95 -5.51 4.71 5.87
CA THR A 95 -4.12 4.42 5.50
C THR A 95 -3.68 5.30 4.33
N HIS A 96 -2.43 5.13 3.96
CA HIS A 96 -1.81 5.68 2.78
C HIS A 96 -1.13 4.55 2.02
N ALA A 97 -1.86 3.96 1.07
CA ALA A 97 -1.47 2.69 0.48
C ALA A 97 -0.51 2.89 -0.70
N TRP A 98 0.70 2.37 -0.58
CA TRP A 98 1.68 2.24 -1.66
C TRP A 98 2.40 0.89 -1.57
N ASP A 99 3.08 0.50 -2.64
CA ASP A 99 4.01 -0.62 -2.67
C ASP A 99 3.40 -1.93 -2.11
N ASN A 100 3.97 -2.46 -1.02
CA ASN A 100 3.55 -3.69 -0.34
C ASN A 100 2.55 -3.46 0.79
N ALA A 101 1.92 -2.28 0.88
CA ALA A 101 0.93 -1.95 1.92
C ALA A 101 -0.12 -3.05 2.09
N LEU A 102 -0.78 -3.43 1.00
CA LEU A 102 -1.92 -4.36 1.02
C LEU A 102 -1.52 -5.80 1.38
N SER A 103 -0.33 -6.24 0.98
CA SER A 103 0.18 -7.58 1.31
C SER A 103 0.73 -7.65 2.74
N ASN A 104 1.20 -6.53 3.30
CA ASN A 104 1.53 -6.43 4.72
C ASN A 104 0.25 -6.36 5.58
N ALA A 105 -0.74 -5.56 5.19
CA ALA A 105 -2.00 -5.40 5.91
C ALA A 105 -2.70 -6.74 6.17
N VAL A 106 -2.84 -7.56 5.12
CA VAL A 106 -3.60 -8.82 5.19
C VAL A 106 -2.96 -9.86 6.10
N LYS A 107 -1.62 -9.87 6.23
CA LYS A 107 -0.92 -10.79 7.15
C LYS A 107 -1.34 -10.56 8.60
N TYR A 108 -1.63 -9.31 8.95
CA TYR A 108 -2.03 -8.93 10.30
C TYR A 108 -3.54 -8.67 10.37
N GLY A 109 -4.33 -9.42 9.59
CA GLY A 109 -5.79 -9.47 9.73
C GLY A 109 -6.56 -8.30 9.10
N VAL A 110 -5.89 -7.29 8.54
CA VAL A 110 -6.53 -6.20 7.80
C VAL A 110 -6.76 -6.62 6.36
N THR A 111 -8.01 -6.97 6.04
CA THR A 111 -8.40 -7.49 4.72
C THR A 111 -8.91 -6.42 3.77
N THR A 112 -9.15 -5.21 4.27
CA THR A 112 -9.55 -4.04 3.48
C THR A 112 -8.89 -2.79 4.05
N GLU A 113 -8.30 -1.95 3.19
CA GLU A 113 -7.79 -0.63 3.56
C GLU A 113 -8.59 0.48 2.87
N LEU A 114 -8.85 1.55 3.61
CA LEU A 114 -9.38 2.81 3.10
C LEU A 114 -8.25 3.84 3.07
N ASP A 115 -7.71 4.01 1.88
CA ASP A 115 -6.66 4.95 1.59
C ASP A 115 -7.19 6.39 1.53
N MET A 116 -6.51 7.30 2.22
CA MET A 116 -6.85 8.71 2.25
C MET A 116 -6.01 9.54 1.29
N PHE A 117 -4.91 8.99 0.77
CA PHE A 117 -4.10 9.65 -0.25
C PHE A 117 -3.08 8.67 -0.83
N THR A 118 -3.22 8.40 -2.13
CA THR A 118 -2.25 7.64 -2.92
C THR A 118 -2.19 8.19 -4.34
N ASN A 119 -1.30 7.64 -5.16
CA ASN A 119 -1.27 7.97 -6.58
C ASN A 119 -2.36 7.21 -7.34
N ASN A 120 -2.97 7.86 -8.33
CA ASN A 120 -4.09 7.24 -9.06
C ASN A 120 -3.66 6.02 -9.88
N ALA A 121 -2.42 6.00 -10.39
CA ALA A 121 -1.90 4.86 -11.14
C ALA A 121 -1.99 3.57 -10.32
N PHE A 122 -1.49 3.58 -9.08
CA PHE A 122 -1.57 2.48 -8.14
C PHE A 122 -3.03 2.14 -7.80
N ALA A 123 -3.83 3.12 -7.34
CA ALA A 123 -5.22 2.87 -6.98
C ALA A 123 -6.03 2.24 -8.14
N SER A 124 -5.77 2.65 -9.38
CA SER A 124 -6.42 2.12 -10.57
C SER A 124 -6.18 0.61 -10.76
N THR A 125 -4.97 0.12 -10.46
CA THR A 125 -4.62 -1.31 -10.56
C THR A 125 -5.31 -2.17 -9.51
N GLN A 126 -5.69 -1.61 -8.36
CA GLN A 126 -6.27 -2.35 -7.25
C GLN A 126 -7.81 -2.48 -7.32
N ARG A 127 -8.50 -1.56 -7.99
CA ARG A 127 -9.97 -1.57 -8.06
C ARG A 127 -10.57 -2.81 -8.72
N PRO A 128 -10.02 -3.37 -9.82
CA PRO A 128 -10.54 -4.61 -10.37
C PRO A 128 -10.38 -5.77 -9.38
N LEU A 129 -9.25 -5.81 -8.66
CA LEU A 129 -8.92 -6.90 -7.72
C LEU A 129 -9.91 -6.95 -6.55
N ARG A 130 -10.31 -5.80 -6.00
CA ARG A 130 -11.25 -5.77 -4.86
C ARG A 130 -12.65 -6.31 -5.20
N GLN A 131 -13.01 -6.41 -6.48
CA GLN A 131 -14.29 -7.01 -6.91
C GLN A 131 -14.19 -8.54 -7.03
N GLN A 132 -12.97 -9.07 -7.14
CA GLN A 132 -12.75 -10.50 -7.25
C GLN A 132 -12.92 -11.16 -5.88
N HIS A 133 -13.64 -12.27 -5.85
CA HIS A 133 -13.93 -13.03 -4.63
C HIS A 133 -13.55 -14.51 -4.75
N ASN A 134 -13.31 -15.03 -5.95
CA ASN A 134 -13.01 -16.46 -6.18
C ASN A 134 -11.55 -16.72 -6.56
N VAL A 135 -10.65 -15.80 -6.19
CA VAL A 135 -9.24 -15.82 -6.54
C VAL A 135 -8.37 -15.60 -5.31
N ASP A 136 -7.22 -16.25 -5.32
CA ASP A 136 -6.21 -16.11 -4.29
C ASP A 136 -5.36 -14.86 -4.56
N VAL A 137 -5.72 -13.74 -3.93
CA VAL A 137 -5.03 -12.44 -4.13
C VAL A 137 -3.87 -12.19 -3.17
N GLN A 138 -3.80 -12.92 -2.04
CA GLN A 138 -2.79 -12.76 -0.98
C GLN A 138 -2.53 -11.29 -0.56
N GLN A 139 -3.54 -10.42 -0.64
CA GLN A 139 -3.46 -9.00 -0.26
C GLN A 139 -4.83 -8.45 0.17
N ALA A 140 -4.82 -7.32 0.88
CA ALA A 140 -6.03 -6.58 1.24
C ALA A 140 -6.69 -5.93 0.01
N ASP A 141 -8.00 -5.73 0.09
CA ASP A 141 -8.75 -4.92 -0.87
C ASP A 141 -8.51 -3.42 -0.60
N LEU A 142 -8.47 -2.59 -1.64
CA LEU A 142 -8.27 -1.14 -1.51
C LEU A 142 -9.52 -0.34 -1.93
N PHE A 143 -9.94 0.58 -1.08
CA PHE A 143 -10.79 1.73 -1.42
C PHE A 143 -9.97 2.99 -1.20
N SER A 144 -10.11 3.99 -2.07
CA SER A 144 -9.19 5.12 -2.06
C SER A 144 -9.88 6.44 -2.37
N ALA A 145 -9.44 7.50 -1.68
CA ALA A 145 -9.74 8.88 -2.04
C ALA A 145 -9.01 9.34 -3.31
N GLY A 146 -8.08 8.54 -3.84
CA GLY A 146 -7.15 8.93 -4.88
C GLY A 146 -6.26 10.07 -4.38
N THR A 147 -6.12 11.10 -5.20
CA THR A 147 -5.43 12.32 -4.82
C THR A 147 -6.29 13.16 -3.88
N LEU A 148 -5.74 13.56 -2.74
CA LEU A 148 -6.42 14.44 -1.79
C LEU A 148 -6.68 15.84 -2.38
N ILE A 149 -7.60 16.59 -1.78
CA ILE A 149 -7.91 17.98 -2.15
C ILE A 149 -7.26 18.92 -1.14
N THR A 150 -6.40 19.81 -1.61
CA THR A 150 -5.67 20.78 -0.77
C THR A 150 -5.42 22.11 -1.48
N ALA A 151 -4.99 23.11 -0.72
CA ALA A 151 -4.62 24.43 -1.23
C ALA A 151 -3.24 24.40 -1.90
N PRO A 152 -2.90 25.40 -2.74
CA PRO A 152 -1.54 25.58 -3.23
C PRO A 152 -0.52 25.62 -2.08
N ASN A 153 0.51 24.77 -2.16
CA ASN A 153 1.51 24.56 -1.11
C ASN A 153 0.94 24.08 0.24
N GLY A 154 -0.29 23.58 0.27
CA GLY A 154 -0.94 23.05 1.46
C GLY A 154 -0.47 21.64 1.83
N HIS A 155 -0.91 21.16 2.99
CA HIS A 155 -0.58 19.81 3.44
C HIS A 155 -1.06 18.76 2.42
N GLY A 156 -0.21 17.76 2.16
CA GLY A 156 -0.27 16.83 1.04
C GLY A 156 0.71 17.14 -0.10
N THR A 157 1.21 18.38 -0.22
CA THR A 157 2.15 18.77 -1.28
C THR A 157 3.63 18.57 -0.92
N GLU A 158 3.94 18.32 0.36
CA GLU A 158 5.31 18.14 0.87
C GLU A 158 5.95 16.80 0.49
N TYR A 159 5.16 15.84 -0.01
CA TYR A 159 5.61 14.47 -0.26
C TYR A 159 6.37 14.29 -1.59
N GLY A 160 6.68 15.40 -2.27
CA GLY A 160 7.64 15.45 -3.36
C GLY A 160 7.09 15.13 -4.75
N PHE A 161 5.81 14.80 -4.89
CA PHE A 161 5.15 14.64 -6.18
C PHE A 161 4.11 15.75 -6.41
N GLU A 162 3.94 16.15 -7.67
CA GLU A 162 2.97 17.17 -8.04
C GLU A 162 1.54 16.62 -7.88
N ILE A 163 0.71 17.39 -7.19
CA ILE A 163 -0.73 17.12 -7.07
C ILE A 163 -1.48 18.40 -7.42
N ASP A 164 -2.65 18.25 -8.04
CA ASP A 164 -3.53 19.38 -8.31
C ASP A 164 -3.94 20.04 -6.99
N THR A 165 -4.07 21.37 -7.01
CA THR A 165 -4.52 22.14 -5.85
C THR A 165 -5.67 23.07 -6.24
N ILE A 166 -6.51 23.41 -5.26
CA ILE A 166 -7.69 24.27 -5.45
C ILE A 166 -7.47 25.62 -4.79
N GLU A 167 -7.75 26.70 -5.52
CA GLU A 167 -7.52 28.06 -5.04
C GLU A 167 -8.76 28.69 -4.40
N ASN A 168 -9.96 28.34 -4.89
CA ASN A 168 -11.20 28.96 -4.43
C ASN A 168 -12.46 28.11 -4.68
N ALA A 169 -13.56 28.54 -4.05
CA ALA A 169 -14.85 27.86 -4.08
C ALA A 169 -15.46 27.71 -5.49
N ALA A 170 -15.17 28.60 -6.44
CA ALA A 170 -15.76 28.52 -7.78
C ALA A 170 -15.25 27.30 -8.58
N GLN A 171 -14.09 26.77 -8.21
CA GLN A 171 -13.48 25.59 -8.84
C GLN A 171 -14.03 24.27 -8.28
N ALA A 172 -14.82 24.29 -7.20
CA ALA A 172 -15.15 23.09 -6.43
C ALA A 172 -15.84 21.99 -7.26
N ASN A 173 -16.79 22.36 -8.12
CA ASN A 173 -17.52 21.39 -8.94
C ASN A 173 -16.59 20.67 -9.93
N ASP A 174 -15.75 21.42 -10.65
CA ASP A 174 -14.81 20.86 -11.62
C ASP A 174 -13.73 20.03 -10.93
N PHE A 175 -13.26 20.48 -9.77
CA PHE A 175 -12.25 19.77 -8.99
C PHE A 175 -12.78 18.44 -8.44
N VAL A 176 -14.01 18.42 -7.91
CA VAL A 176 -14.66 17.18 -7.47
C VAL A 176 -14.91 16.25 -8.66
N ALA A 177 -15.35 16.77 -9.80
CA ALA A 177 -15.53 15.97 -11.00
C ALA A 177 -14.20 15.32 -11.46
N ALA A 178 -13.08 16.04 -11.38
CA ALA A 178 -11.76 15.50 -11.70
C ALA A 178 -11.37 14.32 -10.79
N ARG A 179 -11.53 14.47 -9.46
CA ARG A 179 -11.26 13.37 -8.51
C ARG A 179 -12.17 12.16 -8.75
N ILE A 180 -13.44 12.39 -9.09
CA ILE A 180 -14.36 11.30 -9.45
C ILE A 180 -13.96 10.62 -10.77
N ASN A 181 -13.47 11.37 -11.75
CA ASN A 181 -13.00 10.82 -13.03
C ASN A 181 -11.70 10.01 -12.88
N GLU A 182 -10.84 10.36 -11.93
CA GLU A 182 -9.73 9.50 -11.47
C GLU A 182 -10.24 8.26 -10.75
N GLY A 183 -11.50 8.31 -10.31
CA GLY A 183 -12.27 7.20 -9.81
C GLY A 183 -12.43 7.20 -8.28
N SER A 184 -12.04 8.25 -7.57
CA SER A 184 -12.08 8.29 -6.10
C SER A 184 -13.39 7.74 -5.53
N ASP A 185 -13.28 6.83 -4.56
CA ASP A 185 -14.45 6.19 -3.93
C ASP A 185 -15.20 7.18 -3.04
N TYR A 186 -14.44 8.05 -2.40
CA TYR A 186 -14.84 9.18 -1.56
C TYR A 186 -13.84 10.32 -1.75
N LEU A 187 -14.12 11.50 -1.22
CA LEU A 187 -13.23 12.66 -1.33
C LEU A 187 -12.51 12.87 0.01
N LYS A 188 -11.20 13.04 -0.06
CA LYS A 188 -10.37 13.50 1.05
C LYS A 188 -10.13 15.00 0.88
N ILE A 189 -10.53 15.81 1.87
CA ILE A 189 -10.32 17.26 1.87
C ILE A 189 -9.40 17.64 3.03
N VAL A 190 -8.38 18.44 2.75
CA VAL A 190 -7.45 18.95 3.76
C VAL A 190 -7.88 20.35 4.18
N TYR A 191 -8.27 20.50 5.46
CA TYR A 191 -8.72 21.78 6.00
C TYR A 191 -8.19 22.04 7.41
N ASN A 192 -7.45 23.14 7.57
CA ASN A 192 -6.91 23.59 8.84
C ASN A 192 -7.10 25.11 8.97
N ALA A 193 -8.14 25.52 9.69
CA ALA A 193 -8.52 26.92 9.88
C ALA A 193 -7.42 27.76 10.56
N THR A 194 -6.60 27.13 11.40
CA THR A 194 -5.60 27.82 12.24
C THR A 194 -4.14 27.52 11.88
N SER A 195 -3.91 26.73 10.81
CA SER A 195 -2.56 26.34 10.42
C SER A 195 -1.68 27.57 10.13
N ARG A 196 -0.51 27.60 10.77
CA ARG A 196 0.55 28.59 10.51
C ARG A 196 1.74 28.01 9.75
N TYR A 197 1.74 26.69 9.51
CA TYR A 197 2.87 25.97 8.93
C TYR A 197 2.70 25.82 7.41
N MET A 198 1.50 25.46 6.98
CA MET A 198 1.15 25.31 5.57
C MET A 198 -0.18 25.99 5.28
N PRO A 199 -0.34 26.63 4.10
CA PRO A 199 -1.62 27.13 3.62
C PRO A 199 -2.74 26.08 3.67
N SER A 200 -3.96 26.54 3.84
CA SER A 200 -5.16 25.71 3.77
C SER A 200 -6.23 26.42 2.95
N ILE A 201 -7.18 25.66 2.41
CA ILE A 201 -8.32 26.21 1.67
C ILE A 201 -9.17 27.07 2.62
N ASP A 202 -9.86 28.07 2.08
CA ASP A 202 -10.77 28.86 2.89
C ASP A 202 -12.08 28.08 3.21
N LYS A 203 -12.84 28.61 4.18
CA LYS A 203 -14.09 27.99 4.63
C LYS A 203 -15.15 27.93 3.52
N ALA A 204 -15.17 28.90 2.60
CA ALA A 204 -16.11 28.92 1.48
C ALA A 204 -15.80 27.77 0.49
N THR A 205 -14.53 27.52 0.24
CA THR A 205 -14.02 26.44 -0.61
C THR A 205 -14.31 25.08 0.02
N LEU A 206 -14.09 24.92 1.33
CA LEU A 206 -14.50 23.73 2.06
C LEU A 206 -16.00 23.43 1.87
N HIS A 207 -16.86 24.44 2.07
CA HIS A 207 -18.30 24.25 1.91
C HIS A 207 -18.69 23.87 0.48
N ALA A 208 -18.12 24.55 -0.53
CA ALA A 208 -18.39 24.27 -1.93
C ALA A 208 -17.94 22.85 -2.32
N LEU A 209 -16.79 22.38 -1.82
CA LEU A 209 -16.29 21.02 -2.06
C LEU A 209 -17.19 19.95 -1.43
N VAL A 210 -17.65 20.14 -0.19
CA VAL A 210 -18.58 19.22 0.47
C VAL A 210 -19.90 19.15 -0.30
N GLN A 211 -20.46 20.30 -0.68
CA GLN A 211 -21.69 20.34 -1.48
C GLN A 211 -21.51 19.63 -2.83
N ALA A 212 -20.41 19.89 -3.53
CA ALA A 212 -20.10 19.25 -4.81
C ALA A 212 -19.95 17.73 -4.67
N ALA A 213 -19.29 17.24 -3.61
CA ALA A 213 -19.17 15.81 -3.32
C ALA A 213 -20.55 15.16 -3.12
N HIS A 214 -21.42 15.78 -2.32
CA HIS A 214 -22.77 15.29 -2.06
C HIS A 214 -23.67 15.29 -3.30
N GLN A 215 -23.56 16.29 -4.17
CA GLN A 215 -24.27 16.32 -5.46
C GLN A 215 -23.89 15.13 -6.35
N GLN A 216 -22.68 14.60 -6.21
CA GLN A 216 -22.20 13.43 -6.91
C GLN A 216 -22.36 12.12 -6.11
N GLY A 217 -23.04 12.16 -4.96
CA GLY A 217 -23.28 11.01 -4.10
C GLY A 217 -22.05 10.47 -3.38
N LYS A 218 -20.97 11.26 -3.30
CA LYS A 218 -19.70 10.88 -2.67
C LYS A 218 -19.61 11.40 -1.24
N LEU A 219 -18.92 10.66 -0.38
CA LEU A 219 -18.60 11.10 0.97
C LEU A 219 -17.49 12.15 0.93
N ALA A 220 -17.56 13.15 1.81
CA ALA A 220 -16.51 14.12 2.06
C ALA A 220 -15.88 13.85 3.44
N VAL A 221 -14.64 13.37 3.44
CA VAL A 221 -13.85 13.05 4.63
C VAL A 221 -12.79 14.11 4.82
N VAL A 222 -12.78 14.78 5.97
CA VAL A 222 -12.00 16.02 6.16
C VAL A 222 -10.89 15.81 7.18
N HIS A 223 -9.65 16.06 6.77
CA HIS A 223 -8.51 16.20 7.66
C HIS A 223 -8.65 17.50 8.44
N ILE A 224 -8.49 17.42 9.76
CA ILE A 224 -8.50 18.53 10.69
C ILE A 224 -7.37 18.36 11.72
N SER A 225 -6.94 19.46 12.36
CA SER A 225 -5.91 19.44 13.41
C SER A 225 -6.28 20.22 14.67
N ASP A 226 -7.48 20.82 14.71
CA ASP A 226 -7.98 21.62 15.83
C ASP A 226 -9.53 21.72 15.86
N LEU A 227 -10.10 22.22 16.97
CA LEU A 227 -11.55 22.36 17.20
C LEU A 227 -12.24 23.22 16.16
N GLN A 228 -11.58 24.32 15.76
CA GLN A 228 -12.19 25.30 14.87
C GLN A 228 -12.35 24.67 13.49
N SER A 229 -11.32 23.95 13.06
CA SER A 229 -11.30 23.16 11.84
C SER A 229 -12.38 22.08 11.87
N ALA A 230 -12.49 21.33 12.97
CA ALA A 230 -13.55 20.33 13.17
C ALA A 230 -14.95 20.96 13.11
N ARG A 231 -15.16 22.08 13.80
CA ARG A 231 -16.45 22.80 13.82
C ARG A 231 -16.83 23.29 12.42
N ASP A 232 -15.88 23.87 11.70
CA ASP A 232 -16.12 24.40 10.36
C ASP A 232 -16.39 23.28 9.34
N ALA A 233 -15.65 22.18 9.39
CA ALA A 233 -15.89 21.01 8.54
C ALA A 233 -17.25 20.36 8.79
N ILE A 234 -17.63 20.16 10.05
CA ILE A 234 -18.93 19.59 10.42
C ILE A 234 -20.09 20.52 10.01
N ASN A 235 -19.96 21.82 10.23
CA ASN A 235 -20.95 22.80 9.78
C ASN A 235 -21.03 22.90 8.25
N ALA A 236 -19.93 22.64 7.55
CA ALA A 236 -19.90 22.58 6.10
C ALA A 236 -20.64 21.35 5.55
N GLY A 237 -20.88 20.33 6.39
CA GLY A 237 -21.59 19.11 6.04
C GLY A 237 -20.69 17.89 5.85
N ALA A 238 -19.42 17.92 6.29
CA ALA A 238 -18.52 16.77 6.16
C ALA A 238 -19.16 15.49 6.72
N ASP A 239 -18.99 14.36 6.03
CA ASP A 239 -19.52 13.06 6.48
C ASP A 239 -18.69 12.51 7.65
N GLY A 240 -17.40 12.78 7.65
CA GLY A 240 -16.52 12.38 8.74
C GLY A 240 -15.26 13.23 8.84
N LEU A 241 -14.71 13.24 10.06
CA LEU A 241 -13.45 13.86 10.39
C LEU A 241 -12.37 12.81 10.50
N VAL A 242 -11.14 13.17 10.13
CA VAL A 242 -9.96 12.34 10.42
C VAL A 242 -8.92 13.11 11.22
N HIS A 243 -8.22 12.31 12.02
CA HIS A 243 -7.34 12.67 13.12
C HIS A 243 -8.08 13.29 14.30
N ALA A 244 -7.83 12.76 15.49
CA ALA A 244 -8.06 13.51 16.70
C ALA A 244 -7.00 14.61 16.80
N PHE A 245 -7.34 15.70 17.46
CA PHE A 245 -6.42 16.82 17.63
C PHE A 245 -5.74 16.76 19.00
N VAL A 246 -4.57 17.42 19.08
CA VAL A 246 -3.70 17.37 20.26
C VAL A 246 -3.79 18.69 21.00
N GLY A 247 -4.13 18.64 22.29
CA GLY A 247 -3.99 19.80 23.18
C GLY A 247 -5.19 20.09 24.09
N LYS A 248 -5.03 21.16 24.88
CA LYS A 248 -6.02 21.71 25.82
C LYS A 248 -7.14 22.42 25.08
N GLU A 249 -7.92 21.67 24.34
CA GLU A 249 -9.24 22.16 23.98
C GLU A 249 -10.14 22.10 25.20
N GLN A 250 -10.99 23.10 25.37
CA GLN A 250 -11.95 23.09 26.45
C GLN A 250 -12.93 21.96 26.13
N THR A 251 -12.79 20.81 26.80
CA THR A 251 -13.66 19.63 26.69
C THR A 251 -15.14 20.01 26.61
N GLU A 252 -15.55 21.07 27.33
CA GLU A 252 -16.89 21.66 27.28
C GLU A 252 -17.32 22.17 25.89
N GLN A 253 -16.41 22.76 25.12
CA GLN A 253 -16.67 23.29 23.77
C GLN A 253 -16.82 22.19 22.71
N LEU A 254 -16.32 20.98 22.98
CA LEU A 254 -16.48 19.81 22.10
C LEU A 254 -17.86 19.16 22.26
N ILE A 255 -18.50 19.25 23.43
CA ILE A 255 -19.80 18.61 23.70
C ILE A 255 -20.90 19.02 22.71
N PRO A 256 -21.11 20.31 22.40
CA PRO A 256 -22.12 20.70 21.42
C PRO A 256 -21.83 20.14 20.02
N LEU A 257 -20.55 20.11 19.62
CA LEU A 257 -20.13 19.56 18.34
C LEU A 257 -20.35 18.05 18.29
N ALA A 258 -19.98 17.32 19.34
CA ALA A 258 -20.18 15.88 19.47
C ALA A 258 -21.66 15.48 19.34
N LYS A 259 -22.55 16.22 20.03
CA LYS A 259 -24.01 16.00 19.91
C LYS A 259 -24.52 16.29 18.49
N HIS A 260 -24.01 17.33 17.86
CA HIS A 260 -24.37 17.66 16.48
C HIS A 260 -23.93 16.55 15.51
N MET A 261 -22.69 16.08 15.63
CA MET A 261 -22.15 14.96 14.85
C MET A 261 -23.00 13.70 15.02
N ALA A 262 -23.32 13.34 16.27
CA ALA A 262 -24.15 12.16 16.55
C ALA A 262 -25.54 12.26 15.91
N ASN A 263 -26.21 13.42 16.04
CA ASN A 263 -27.53 13.66 15.45
C ASN A 263 -27.52 13.58 13.92
N ASN A 264 -26.44 14.04 13.29
CA ASN A 264 -26.28 14.03 11.84
C ASN A 264 -25.60 12.77 11.30
N LYS A 265 -25.31 11.78 12.17
CA LYS A 265 -24.66 10.51 11.81
C LYS A 265 -23.27 10.71 11.17
N GLN A 266 -22.58 11.77 11.55
CA GLN A 266 -21.21 12.02 11.15
C GLN A 266 -20.25 11.16 11.98
N PHE A 267 -19.12 10.78 11.40
CA PHE A 267 -18.15 9.86 12.03
C PHE A 267 -16.80 10.54 12.32
N MET A 268 -15.99 9.85 13.12
CA MET A 268 -14.64 10.26 13.50
C MET A 268 -13.66 9.09 13.32
N ILE A 269 -12.57 9.31 12.60
CA ILE A 269 -11.41 8.39 12.56
C ILE A 269 -10.26 9.06 13.32
N PRO A 270 -9.99 8.67 14.58
CA PRO A 270 -9.11 9.43 15.45
C PRO A 270 -7.62 9.23 15.17
N THR A 271 -7.21 8.12 14.54
CA THR A 271 -5.81 7.80 14.24
C THR A 271 -4.90 7.93 15.48
N LEU A 272 -5.32 7.32 16.59
CA LEU A 272 -4.58 7.41 17.85
C LEU A 272 -3.19 6.78 17.76
N SER A 273 -2.97 5.77 16.91
CA SER A 273 -1.66 5.13 16.73
C SER A 273 -0.58 6.10 16.27
N ILE A 274 -0.84 6.92 15.24
CA ILE A 274 0.14 7.92 14.79
C ILE A 274 0.28 9.05 15.82
N ILE A 275 -0.81 9.47 16.47
CA ILE A 275 -0.75 10.50 17.51
C ILE A 275 0.09 10.03 18.70
N ALA A 276 -0.02 8.75 19.09
CA ALA A 276 0.79 8.13 20.12
C ALA A 276 2.29 8.21 19.78
N SER A 277 2.66 7.83 18.54
CA SER A 277 4.04 7.99 18.03
C SER A 277 4.52 9.45 18.10
N MET A 278 3.69 10.38 17.62
CA MET A 278 4.01 11.82 17.64
C MET A 278 4.20 12.37 19.05
N MET A 279 3.48 11.82 20.04
CA MET A 279 3.57 12.19 21.45
C MET A 279 4.60 11.36 22.24
N GLY A 280 5.40 10.53 21.57
CA GLY A 280 6.50 9.77 22.19
C GLY A 280 6.03 8.59 23.06
N GLN A 281 4.84 8.06 22.82
CA GLN A 281 4.33 6.87 23.49
C GLN A 281 5.13 5.64 23.03
N ASP A 282 5.64 4.84 23.96
CA ASP A 282 6.49 3.68 23.66
C ASP A 282 5.67 2.38 23.70
N ASN A 283 4.92 2.13 22.63
CA ASN A 283 4.05 0.94 22.51
C ASN A 283 4.57 -0.07 21.47
N SER A 284 5.62 0.27 20.71
CA SER A 284 6.09 -0.55 19.59
C SER A 284 6.83 -1.81 20.04
N ALA A 285 7.63 -1.76 21.11
CA ALA A 285 8.37 -2.93 21.59
C ALA A 285 7.44 -4.07 22.06
N GLN A 286 6.41 -3.73 22.86
CA GLN A 286 5.44 -4.73 23.31
C GLN A 286 4.60 -5.25 22.14
N LEU A 287 4.15 -4.37 21.23
CA LEU A 287 3.40 -4.77 20.04
C LEU A 287 4.18 -5.77 19.18
N VAL A 288 5.49 -5.51 18.96
CA VAL A 288 6.37 -6.43 18.23
C VAL A 288 6.55 -7.75 18.97
N ALA A 289 6.77 -7.70 20.28
CA ALA A 289 6.93 -8.90 21.10
C ALA A 289 5.67 -9.79 21.07
N ASP A 290 4.47 -9.20 21.16
CA ASP A 290 3.21 -9.94 21.15
C ASP A 290 3.04 -10.73 19.85
N PHE A 291 3.23 -10.10 18.69
CA PHE A 291 3.14 -10.81 17.41
C PHE A 291 4.22 -11.89 17.28
N ASN A 292 5.46 -11.59 17.69
CA ASN A 292 6.55 -12.55 17.59
C ASN A 292 6.38 -13.76 18.51
N ASN A 293 5.71 -13.60 19.65
CA ASN A 293 5.46 -14.70 20.58
C ASN A 293 4.16 -15.45 20.28
N GLU A 294 3.07 -14.74 19.97
CA GLU A 294 1.71 -15.29 20.03
C GLU A 294 1.05 -15.47 18.65
N SER A 295 1.53 -14.80 17.60
CA SER A 295 0.95 -14.86 16.25
C SER A 295 1.62 -15.91 15.37
N LYS A 296 0.86 -16.48 14.41
CA LYS A 296 1.42 -17.20 13.25
C LYS A 296 2.29 -16.28 12.41
N PHE A 297 1.84 -15.04 12.19
CA PHE A 297 2.53 -14.05 11.37
C PHE A 297 3.52 -13.26 12.24
N LYS A 298 4.80 -13.55 12.06
CA LYS A 298 5.87 -12.86 12.77
C LYS A 298 6.11 -11.48 12.16
N ILE A 299 6.57 -10.55 12.98
CA ILE A 299 6.98 -9.23 12.53
C ILE A 299 8.46 -9.29 12.15
N GLY A 300 8.75 -9.00 10.87
CA GLY A 300 10.13 -8.79 10.39
C GLY A 300 10.74 -7.50 10.93
N ASP A 301 11.85 -7.02 10.35
CA ASP A 301 12.42 -5.74 10.77
C ASP A 301 11.58 -4.54 10.28
N VAL A 302 10.55 -4.22 11.04
CA VAL A 302 9.74 -2.99 10.93
C VAL A 302 10.21 -1.93 11.93
N SER A 303 11.38 -2.12 12.56
CA SER A 303 11.86 -1.22 13.63
C SER A 303 12.00 0.21 13.15
N SER A 304 12.37 0.40 11.88
CA SER A 304 12.42 1.72 11.24
C SER A 304 11.03 2.35 11.03
N GLN A 305 10.02 1.55 10.70
CA GLN A 305 8.64 2.01 10.51
C GLN A 305 7.94 2.31 11.83
N LEU A 306 8.12 1.45 12.85
CA LEU A 306 7.55 1.62 14.18
C LEU A 306 8.41 2.49 15.11
N SER A 307 9.48 3.10 14.60
CA SER A 307 10.25 4.08 15.37
C SER A 307 9.43 5.35 15.56
N ASN A 308 9.36 5.82 16.80
CA ASN A 308 8.54 7.00 17.12
C ASN A 308 9.12 8.25 16.44
N LEU A 309 8.24 9.12 15.93
CA LEU A 309 8.61 10.43 15.39
C LEU A 309 9.31 11.32 16.42
N ARG A 310 9.05 11.08 17.70
CA ARG A 310 9.67 11.78 18.83
C ARG A 310 10.03 10.81 19.94
N THR A 311 11.16 11.05 20.59
CA THR A 311 11.62 10.29 21.76
C THR A 311 11.35 11.01 23.09
N ASP A 312 10.84 12.25 23.04
CA ASP A 312 10.54 13.05 24.24
C ASP A 312 9.22 12.60 24.87
N ARG A 313 9.33 11.90 26.01
CA ARG A 313 8.20 11.35 26.79
C ARG A 313 7.41 12.41 27.58
N ASN A 314 7.80 13.68 27.56
CA ASN A 314 7.14 14.76 28.33
C ASN A 314 5.77 15.19 27.79
N ARG A 315 5.18 14.43 26.86
CA ARG A 315 3.91 14.77 26.17
C ARG A 315 2.77 13.81 26.48
N GLN A 316 2.94 12.92 27.48
CA GLN A 316 1.91 11.98 27.94
C GLN A 316 0.55 12.64 28.18
N SER A 317 0.54 13.75 28.93
CA SER A 317 -0.70 14.45 29.28
C SER A 317 -1.46 14.99 28.06
N LEU A 318 -0.76 15.31 26.97
CA LEU A 318 -1.38 15.73 25.72
C LEU A 318 -2.06 14.55 25.02
N PHE A 319 -1.43 13.37 25.05
CA PHE A 319 -2.03 12.15 24.50
C PHE A 319 -3.26 11.72 25.30
N GLU A 320 -3.19 11.74 26.63
CA GLU A 320 -4.33 11.45 27.52
C GLU A 320 -5.51 12.40 27.26
N MET A 321 -5.24 13.69 27.04
CA MET A 321 -6.28 14.65 26.65
C MET A 321 -6.92 14.29 25.30
N THR A 322 -6.14 13.84 24.32
CA THR A 322 -6.68 13.35 23.04
C THR A 322 -7.55 12.11 23.22
N GLN A 323 -7.15 11.15 24.06
CA GLN A 323 -7.98 9.98 24.40
C GLN A 323 -9.31 10.39 25.06
N GLN A 324 -9.29 11.38 25.96
CA GLN A 324 -10.50 11.93 26.58
C GLN A 324 -11.46 12.56 25.56
N GLN A 325 -10.95 13.21 24.52
CA GLN A 325 -11.78 13.77 23.45
C GLN A 325 -12.47 12.67 22.63
N VAL A 326 -11.74 11.60 22.29
CA VAL A 326 -12.33 10.41 21.64
C VAL A 326 -13.41 9.79 22.52
N SER A 327 -13.14 9.66 23.83
CA SER A 327 -14.12 9.19 24.81
C SER A 327 -15.40 10.04 24.81
N LEU A 328 -15.25 11.36 24.79
CA LEU A 328 -16.37 12.30 24.79
C LEU A 328 -17.21 12.18 23.52
N LEU A 329 -16.58 12.10 22.34
CA LEU A 329 -17.27 11.88 21.07
C LEU A 329 -18.04 10.57 21.08
N HIS A 330 -17.40 9.47 21.50
CA HIS A 330 -18.03 8.16 21.64
C HIS A 330 -19.23 8.20 22.58
N ASN A 331 -19.08 8.78 23.78
CA ASN A 331 -20.15 8.90 24.78
C ASN A 331 -21.32 9.78 24.30
N ALA A 332 -21.08 10.71 23.38
CA ALA A 332 -22.13 11.49 22.74
C ALA A 332 -22.87 10.74 21.63
N GLY A 333 -22.43 9.53 21.26
CA GLY A 333 -23.01 8.71 20.20
C GLY A 333 -22.41 8.94 18.81
N VAL A 334 -21.26 9.62 18.71
CA VAL A 334 -20.52 9.75 17.44
C VAL A 334 -19.95 8.38 17.06
N MET A 335 -20.11 8.00 15.79
CA MET A 335 -19.53 6.76 15.30
C MET A 335 -18.00 6.89 15.21
N ILE A 336 -17.29 6.16 16.05
CA ILE A 336 -15.83 6.05 16.00
C ILE A 336 -15.44 4.91 15.07
N LEU A 337 -14.50 5.20 14.17
CA LEU A 337 -13.93 4.26 13.21
C LEU A 337 -12.43 4.10 13.51
N ALA A 338 -11.91 2.89 13.43
CA ALA A 338 -10.50 2.62 13.67
C ALA A 338 -9.71 2.85 12.36
N GLY A 339 -8.68 3.69 12.41
CA GLY A 339 -7.76 3.88 11.29
C GLY A 339 -6.40 4.32 11.78
N THR A 340 -5.32 4.00 11.07
CA THR A 340 -3.96 4.06 11.66
C THR A 340 -3.07 5.20 11.17
N ASP A 341 -3.36 5.71 9.98
CA ASP A 341 -2.51 6.62 9.21
C ASP A 341 -1.18 5.98 8.74
N ALA A 342 -1.16 4.65 8.61
CA ALA A 342 0.00 3.92 8.11
C ALA A 342 0.34 4.29 6.65
N PRO A 343 1.63 4.42 6.27
CA PRO A 343 2.83 4.03 7.02
C PRO A 343 3.60 5.23 7.62
N ASN A 344 2.92 6.29 8.07
CA ASN A 344 3.60 7.43 8.71
C ASN A 344 4.50 6.96 9.87
N PRO A 345 5.63 7.62 10.16
CA PRO A 345 6.59 7.05 11.09
C PRO A 345 5.99 6.81 12.49
N GLY A 346 6.24 5.62 13.03
CA GLY A 346 5.59 5.04 14.19
C GLY A 346 4.37 4.17 13.86
N THR A 347 4.03 3.98 12.59
CA THR A 347 2.92 3.13 12.17
C THR A 347 3.32 2.19 11.01
N ALA A 348 2.64 1.05 10.92
CA ALA A 348 2.86 0.04 9.89
C ALA A 348 1.52 -0.65 9.51
N HIS A 349 1.35 -0.94 8.22
CA HIS A 349 0.15 -1.56 7.68
C HIS A 349 -0.18 -2.88 8.38
N GLY A 350 -1.45 -3.06 8.75
CA GLY A 350 -1.94 -4.21 9.50
C GLY A 350 -1.56 -4.17 10.99
N ILE A 351 -0.27 -4.05 11.31
CA ILE A 351 0.25 -4.11 12.69
C ILE A 351 -0.34 -2.99 13.56
N SER A 352 -0.31 -1.75 13.08
CA SER A 352 -0.79 -0.60 13.84
C SER A 352 -2.29 -0.63 14.11
N MET A 353 -3.06 -1.43 13.36
CA MET A 353 -4.49 -1.57 13.59
C MET A 353 -4.77 -2.16 14.98
N HIS A 354 -3.93 -3.09 15.43
CA HIS A 354 -4.03 -3.69 16.75
C HIS A 354 -3.60 -2.75 17.89
N LEU A 355 -2.78 -1.74 17.59
CA LEU A 355 -2.49 -0.66 18.53
C LEU A 355 -3.67 0.30 18.59
N GLU A 356 -4.23 0.70 17.45
CA GLU A 356 -5.41 1.57 17.39
C GLU A 356 -6.59 0.96 18.17
N LEU A 357 -6.87 -0.34 18.01
CA LEU A 357 -7.89 -1.05 18.79
C LEU A 357 -7.63 -0.99 20.30
N GLN A 358 -6.39 -1.15 20.74
CA GLN A 358 -6.01 -0.99 22.15
C GLN A 358 -6.28 0.43 22.63
N LEU A 359 -5.82 1.44 21.88
CA LEU A 359 -5.94 2.85 22.25
C LEU A 359 -7.40 3.31 22.27
N LEU A 360 -8.26 2.74 21.43
CA LEU A 360 -9.70 2.97 21.47
C LEU A 360 -10.33 2.42 22.76
N VAL A 361 -9.92 1.22 23.20
CA VAL A 361 -10.39 0.66 24.49
C VAL A 361 -9.90 1.50 25.66
N GLU A 362 -8.64 1.93 25.64
CA GLU A 362 -8.09 2.87 26.63
C GLU A 362 -8.82 4.23 26.63
N SER A 363 -9.38 4.62 25.49
CA SER A 363 -10.23 5.81 25.35
C SER A 363 -11.69 5.58 25.81
N GLY A 364 -12.02 4.41 26.34
CA GLY A 364 -13.32 4.11 26.95
C GLY A 364 -14.30 3.34 26.06
N LEU A 365 -13.89 2.84 24.89
CA LEU A 365 -14.68 1.86 24.15
C LEU A 365 -14.57 0.49 24.83
N THR A 366 -15.64 -0.31 24.77
CA THR A 366 -15.53 -1.74 25.10
C THR A 366 -14.75 -2.49 24.00
N PRO A 367 -14.15 -3.66 24.28
CA PRO A 367 -13.49 -4.45 23.22
C PRO A 367 -14.40 -4.78 22.04
N THR A 368 -15.69 -5.03 22.28
CA THR A 368 -16.66 -5.26 21.20
C THR A 368 -16.88 -4.00 20.36
N GLN A 369 -16.99 -2.82 20.98
CA GLN A 369 -17.11 -1.55 20.25
C GLN A 369 -15.85 -1.22 19.44
N ALA A 370 -14.66 -1.53 19.96
CA ALA A 370 -13.41 -1.39 19.20
C ALA A 370 -13.40 -2.31 17.97
N LEU A 371 -13.83 -3.57 18.11
CA LEU A 371 -13.96 -4.48 16.97
C LEU A 371 -14.99 -3.98 15.94
N MET A 372 -16.15 -3.45 16.37
CA MET A 372 -17.11 -2.80 15.47
C MET A 372 -16.49 -1.61 14.73
N ALA A 373 -15.67 -0.81 15.42
CA ALA A 373 -14.98 0.34 14.85
C ALA A 373 -13.99 -0.03 13.73
N ALA A 374 -13.47 -1.27 13.72
CA ALA A 374 -12.61 -1.80 12.66
C ALA A 374 -13.33 -2.79 11.71
N THR A 375 -14.66 -2.91 11.77
CA THR A 375 -15.44 -3.84 10.93
C THR A 375 -16.73 -3.21 10.43
N SER A 376 -17.87 -3.49 11.08
CA SER A 376 -19.21 -3.11 10.62
C SER A 376 -19.41 -1.60 10.58
N ASN A 377 -18.83 -0.84 11.51
CA ASN A 377 -18.96 0.62 11.51
C ASN A 377 -18.27 1.23 10.28
N VAL A 378 -17.09 0.74 9.90
CA VAL A 378 -16.38 1.22 8.70
C VAL A 378 -17.18 0.88 7.45
N ALA A 379 -17.65 -0.38 7.34
CA ALA A 379 -18.48 -0.80 6.22
C ALA A 379 -19.75 0.04 6.10
N LYS A 380 -20.40 0.36 7.23
CA LYS A 380 -21.59 1.21 7.26
C LYS A 380 -21.29 2.66 6.87
N ALA A 381 -20.26 3.27 7.44
CA ALA A 381 -19.89 4.67 7.20
C ALA A 381 -19.49 4.91 5.74
N PHE A 382 -18.66 4.01 5.18
CA PHE A 382 -18.17 4.09 3.82
C PHE A 382 -19.04 3.37 2.78
N LYS A 383 -20.20 2.86 3.21
CA LYS A 383 -21.16 2.13 2.34
C LYS A 383 -20.53 0.96 1.60
N LEU A 384 -19.60 0.26 2.25
CA LEU A 384 -18.93 -0.91 1.69
C LEU A 384 -19.90 -2.10 1.73
N THR A 385 -20.14 -2.70 0.58
CA THR A 385 -21.02 -3.87 0.45
C THR A 385 -20.22 -5.17 0.59
N HIS A 386 -20.87 -6.24 1.06
CA HIS A 386 -20.34 -7.61 1.10
C HIS A 386 -19.08 -7.80 1.99
N ARG A 387 -18.83 -6.92 2.96
CA ARG A 387 -17.69 -7.00 3.90
C ARG A 387 -18.00 -6.31 5.24
N GLY A 388 -17.10 -6.46 6.22
CA GLY A 388 -17.21 -5.87 7.55
C GLY A 388 -18.20 -6.59 8.48
N VAL A 389 -18.90 -7.60 7.98
CA VAL A 389 -19.75 -8.52 8.76
C VAL A 389 -19.61 -9.94 8.22
N ILE A 390 -19.75 -10.93 9.09
CA ILE A 390 -19.87 -12.34 8.70
C ILE A 390 -21.35 -12.61 8.43
N ALA A 391 -21.74 -12.58 7.16
CA ALA A 391 -23.11 -12.84 6.71
C ALA A 391 -23.11 -13.59 5.39
N VAL A 392 -24.21 -14.29 5.08
CA VAL A 392 -24.38 -14.95 3.78
C VAL A 392 -24.24 -13.92 2.64
N ASP A 393 -23.67 -14.35 1.52
CA ASP A 393 -23.34 -13.53 0.34
C ASP A 393 -22.30 -12.43 0.59
N HIS A 394 -21.63 -12.43 1.75
CA HIS A 394 -20.45 -11.60 1.99
C HIS A 394 -19.17 -12.36 1.65
N LYS A 395 -18.09 -11.61 1.41
CA LYS A 395 -16.77 -12.17 1.18
C LYS A 395 -16.34 -13.00 2.39
N ALA A 396 -15.72 -14.14 2.11
CA ALA A 396 -15.10 -15.01 3.10
C ALA A 396 -13.74 -14.44 3.55
N ASP A 397 -13.79 -13.24 4.14
CA ASP A 397 -12.65 -12.53 4.70
C ASP A 397 -12.72 -12.67 6.23
N PHE A 398 -11.78 -13.39 6.84
CA PHE A 398 -11.84 -13.79 8.25
C PHE A 398 -10.51 -13.61 8.98
N VAL A 399 -10.57 -13.38 10.29
CA VAL A 399 -9.43 -13.48 11.19
C VAL A 399 -9.76 -14.46 12.32
N LEU A 400 -8.92 -15.47 12.51
CA LEU A 400 -9.07 -16.47 13.56
C LEU A 400 -8.01 -16.26 14.64
N LEU A 401 -8.43 -16.09 15.89
CA LEU A 401 -7.59 -15.77 17.03
C LEU A 401 -7.51 -16.93 18.04
N ASN A 402 -6.35 -17.12 18.66
CA ASN A 402 -6.15 -18.13 19.69
C ASN A 402 -6.68 -17.71 21.07
N ARG A 403 -6.82 -16.41 21.33
CA ARG A 403 -7.24 -15.87 22.63
C ARG A 403 -8.43 -14.94 22.51
N ASP A 404 -9.15 -14.79 23.61
CA ASP A 404 -10.43 -14.07 23.67
C ASP A 404 -10.26 -12.53 23.62
N PRO A 405 -10.63 -11.84 22.51
CA PRO A 405 -10.51 -10.39 22.44
C PRO A 405 -11.55 -9.65 23.30
N ARG A 406 -12.55 -10.33 23.87
CA ARG A 406 -13.53 -9.72 24.79
C ARG A 406 -12.95 -9.47 26.17
N VAL A 407 -12.01 -10.32 26.59
CA VAL A 407 -11.32 -10.20 27.88
C VAL A 407 -10.22 -9.15 27.79
N ASP A 408 -9.47 -9.17 26.69
CA ASP A 408 -8.38 -8.23 26.42
C ASP A 408 -8.27 -8.01 24.92
N ILE A 409 -8.47 -6.78 24.46
CA ILE A 409 -8.45 -6.43 23.03
C ILE A 409 -7.08 -6.69 22.38
N THR A 410 -6.00 -6.74 23.16
CA THR A 410 -4.66 -7.10 22.64
C THR A 410 -4.59 -8.54 22.15
N ASN A 411 -5.52 -9.42 22.56
CA ASN A 411 -5.62 -10.79 22.04
C ASN A 411 -5.94 -10.83 20.53
N THR A 412 -6.33 -9.71 19.92
CA THR A 412 -6.38 -9.58 18.45
C THR A 412 -5.04 -9.83 17.77
N ARG A 413 -3.91 -9.74 18.51
CA ARG A 413 -2.54 -10.05 18.04
C ARG A 413 -2.26 -11.55 17.98
N THR A 414 -3.10 -12.39 18.58
CA THR A 414 -2.91 -13.86 18.64
C THR A 414 -3.46 -14.56 17.40
N ILE A 415 -3.16 -13.99 16.22
CA ILE A 415 -3.69 -14.44 14.94
C ILE A 415 -3.15 -15.84 14.63
N SER A 416 -4.07 -16.79 14.52
CA SER A 416 -3.77 -18.16 14.09
C SER A 416 -3.87 -18.32 12.58
N THR A 417 -4.86 -17.66 11.96
CA THR A 417 -5.13 -17.78 10.53
C THR A 417 -5.87 -16.54 10.04
N VAL A 418 -5.53 -16.08 8.84
CA VAL A 418 -6.31 -15.07 8.11
C VAL A 418 -6.80 -15.69 6.82
N PHE A 419 -8.07 -15.44 6.48
CA PHE A 419 -8.63 -15.79 5.19
C PHE A 419 -8.92 -14.53 4.40
N LYS A 420 -8.55 -14.51 3.12
CA LYS A 420 -8.95 -13.51 2.14
C LYS A 420 -9.60 -14.22 0.96
N ASN A 421 -10.82 -13.82 0.59
CA ASN A 421 -11.60 -14.45 -0.47
C ASN A 421 -11.77 -15.98 -0.24
N GLY A 422 -11.80 -16.43 1.02
CA GLY A 422 -11.84 -17.84 1.38
C GLY A 422 -10.51 -18.60 1.21
N PHE A 423 -9.43 -17.94 0.81
CA PHE A 423 -8.08 -18.52 0.75
C PHE A 423 -7.31 -18.14 2.00
N GLU A 424 -6.62 -19.12 2.58
CA GLU A 424 -5.72 -18.85 3.71
C GLU A 424 -4.55 -17.97 3.25
N ILE A 425 -4.27 -16.91 4.03
CA ILE A 425 -3.08 -16.10 3.83
C ILE A 425 -1.87 -16.91 4.28
N ASN A 426 -0.95 -17.09 3.34
CA ASN A 426 0.29 -17.78 3.61
C ASN A 426 1.29 -16.79 4.20
N ASP A 427 2.02 -17.23 5.21
CA ASP A 427 3.23 -16.56 5.62
C ASP A 427 4.31 -16.88 4.57
N ASN A 428 4.24 -16.21 3.41
CA ASN A 428 5.30 -16.26 2.41
C ASN A 428 6.52 -15.46 2.90
N ALA A 429 6.96 -15.70 4.14
CA ALA A 429 8.37 -15.79 4.44
C ALA A 429 8.92 -17.06 3.78
N GLN A 430 8.80 -17.18 2.45
CA GLN A 430 9.96 -17.71 1.76
C GLN A 430 11.04 -16.68 2.09
N GLU A 431 12.03 -17.08 2.90
CA GLU A 431 13.38 -16.60 2.68
C GLU A 431 13.54 -16.60 1.16
N GLN A 432 13.43 -15.44 0.52
CA GLN A 432 13.83 -15.32 -0.86
C GLN A 432 15.28 -15.76 -0.80
N GLN A 433 15.56 -16.94 -1.33
CA GLN A 433 16.89 -17.47 -1.39
C GLN A 433 17.64 -16.51 -2.32
N HIS A 434 18.24 -15.47 -1.74
CA HIS A 434 18.85 -14.43 -2.55
C HIS A 434 19.98 -15.09 -3.31
N THR A 435 19.97 -14.95 -4.62
CA THR A 435 21.11 -15.37 -5.41
C THR A 435 22.18 -14.31 -5.19
N ALA A 436 23.13 -14.59 -4.30
CA ALA A 436 24.35 -13.80 -4.20
C ALA A 436 25.08 -13.88 -5.54
N ILE A 437 25.58 -12.74 -6.01
CA ILE A 437 26.31 -12.64 -7.28
C ILE A 437 27.73 -12.15 -6.99
N ASN A 438 28.71 -12.79 -7.63
CA ASN A 438 30.11 -12.38 -7.54
C ASN A 438 30.42 -11.29 -8.58
N ALA A 439 31.59 -10.66 -8.48
CA ALA A 439 32.05 -9.75 -9.53
C ALA A 439 32.10 -10.48 -10.87
N MET A 440 31.54 -9.84 -11.90
CA MET A 440 31.46 -10.41 -13.25
C MET A 440 31.18 -9.34 -14.30
N MET A 441 31.63 -9.60 -15.53
CA MET A 441 31.14 -8.89 -16.70
C MET A 441 29.65 -9.18 -16.87
N PHE A 442 28.86 -8.11 -16.86
CA PHE A 442 27.41 -8.17 -16.90
C PHE A 442 26.87 -7.96 -18.32
N SER A 443 27.41 -7.00 -19.07
CA SER A 443 27.04 -6.73 -20.46
C SER A 443 28.19 -6.07 -21.22
N ASP A 444 28.63 -6.69 -22.32
CA ASP A 444 29.64 -6.16 -23.26
C ASP A 444 29.03 -5.67 -24.59
N PHE A 445 27.74 -5.89 -24.80
CA PHE A 445 26.98 -5.50 -25.99
C PHE A 445 27.55 -5.97 -27.34
N ASP A 446 28.50 -6.91 -27.34
CA ASP A 446 29.21 -7.32 -28.55
C ASP A 446 28.35 -8.20 -29.46
N ASN A 447 27.31 -8.85 -28.93
CA ASN A 447 26.39 -9.69 -29.70
C ASN A 447 24.99 -9.06 -29.83
N ASP A 448 24.38 -8.71 -28.70
CA ASP A 448 23.04 -8.14 -28.61
C ASP A 448 22.90 -7.25 -27.35
N LEU A 449 21.67 -6.89 -26.98
CA LEU A 449 21.38 -6.14 -25.76
C LEU A 449 21.11 -7.06 -24.56
N THR A 450 21.47 -8.34 -24.62
CA THR A 450 21.22 -9.32 -23.58
C THR A 450 22.42 -9.43 -22.65
N SER A 451 22.16 -9.43 -21.34
CA SER A 451 23.18 -9.63 -20.31
C SER A 451 23.57 -11.09 -20.16
N THR A 452 24.62 -11.32 -19.37
CA THR A 452 25.01 -12.66 -18.91
C THR A 452 23.95 -13.37 -18.08
N LEU A 453 22.99 -12.62 -17.50
CA LEU A 453 21.81 -13.18 -16.82
C LEU A 453 20.68 -13.59 -17.79
N LYS A 454 20.89 -13.46 -19.10
CA LYS A 454 19.88 -13.70 -20.15
C LYS A 454 18.69 -12.76 -20.11
N THR A 455 18.83 -11.61 -19.45
CA THR A 455 17.85 -10.52 -19.48
C THR A 455 18.30 -9.42 -20.43
N THR A 456 17.37 -8.70 -21.04
CA THR A 456 17.68 -7.74 -22.11
C THR A 456 17.48 -6.29 -21.64
N TRP A 457 18.39 -5.41 -22.04
CA TRP A 457 18.26 -3.96 -21.82
C TRP A 457 17.11 -3.38 -22.66
N TYR A 458 16.31 -2.51 -22.07
CA TYR A 458 15.19 -1.82 -22.73
C TYR A 458 15.08 -0.35 -22.31
N SER A 459 14.39 0.45 -23.12
CA SER A 459 14.15 1.88 -22.88
C SER A 459 13.26 2.10 -21.65
N THR A 460 13.60 3.07 -20.79
CA THR A 460 12.74 3.51 -19.69
C THR A 460 12.67 5.04 -19.59
N THR A 461 11.49 5.54 -19.26
CA THR A 461 11.23 6.97 -19.06
C THR A 461 10.27 7.19 -17.88
N ASP A 462 10.15 8.46 -17.49
CA ASP A 462 9.15 8.94 -16.54
C ASP A 462 7.69 8.85 -17.05
N GLU A 463 7.44 8.42 -18.29
CA GLU A 463 6.09 8.35 -18.89
C GLU A 463 5.15 7.46 -18.08
N GLN A 464 5.67 6.36 -17.53
CA GLN A 464 4.90 5.44 -16.69
C GLN A 464 4.39 6.10 -15.38
N PHE A 465 4.96 7.27 -15.00
CA PHE A 465 4.53 8.10 -13.87
C PHE A 465 3.90 9.42 -14.32
N GLY A 466 3.41 9.49 -15.57
CA GLY A 466 2.72 10.67 -16.11
C GLY A 466 3.64 11.73 -16.71
N GLY A 467 4.95 11.47 -16.79
CA GLY A 467 5.93 12.30 -17.47
C GLY A 467 5.77 12.33 -18.99
N ASN A 468 6.72 12.96 -19.66
CA ASN A 468 6.76 13.06 -21.12
C ASN A 468 8.19 13.09 -21.69
N SER A 469 9.15 12.61 -20.92
CA SER A 469 10.52 12.39 -21.40
C SER A 469 10.53 11.25 -22.43
N SER A 470 11.49 11.30 -23.36
CA SER A 470 11.61 10.32 -24.43
C SER A 470 13.01 9.74 -24.49
N VAL A 471 13.12 8.45 -24.82
CA VAL A 471 14.40 7.76 -24.99
C VAL A 471 14.29 6.72 -26.09
N ASP A 472 15.37 6.58 -26.85
CA ASP A 472 15.63 5.47 -27.75
C ASP A 472 16.95 4.80 -27.34
N ILE A 473 16.97 3.47 -27.38
CA ILE A 473 18.19 2.69 -27.18
C ILE A 473 18.41 1.74 -28.33
N VAL A 474 19.66 1.63 -28.79
CA VAL A 474 20.05 0.72 -29.86
C VAL A 474 21.43 0.16 -29.60
N ARG A 475 21.67 -1.08 -30.03
CA ARG A 475 23.02 -1.61 -30.17
C ARG A 475 23.65 -1.02 -31.43
N GLN A 476 24.83 -0.43 -31.31
CA GLN A 476 25.52 0.19 -32.43
C GLN A 476 26.96 -0.32 -32.54
N ALA A 477 27.42 -0.59 -33.76
CA ALA A 477 28.81 -0.95 -34.00
C ALA A 477 29.72 0.30 -33.87
N GLY A 478 30.81 0.17 -33.12
CA GLY A 478 31.85 1.19 -32.95
C GLY A 478 33.24 0.69 -33.33
N GLU A 479 34.24 1.57 -33.19
CA GLU A 479 35.64 1.28 -33.54
C GLU A 479 36.29 0.21 -32.64
N GLN A 480 35.79 0.01 -31.42
CA GLN A 480 36.36 -0.89 -30.41
C GLN A 480 35.45 -2.07 -30.04
N GLY A 481 34.37 -2.29 -30.78
CA GLY A 481 33.32 -3.24 -30.38
C GLY A 481 31.94 -2.62 -30.57
N SER A 482 30.90 -3.42 -30.33
CA SER A 482 29.54 -2.88 -30.33
C SER A 482 29.16 -2.42 -28.94
N HIS A 483 28.38 -1.35 -28.86
CA HIS A 483 28.02 -0.72 -27.60
C HIS A 483 26.53 -0.42 -27.54
N LEU A 484 26.04 -0.11 -26.34
CA LEU A 484 24.72 0.45 -26.12
C LEU A 484 24.76 1.95 -26.40
N TYR A 485 24.02 2.38 -27.43
CA TYR A 485 23.80 3.79 -27.74
C TYR A 485 22.41 4.23 -27.27
N ILE A 486 22.36 5.30 -26.50
CA ILE A 486 21.15 5.84 -25.87
C ILE A 486 21.01 7.30 -26.30
N THR A 487 19.85 7.68 -26.80
CA THR A 487 19.53 9.08 -27.12
C THR A 487 18.20 9.46 -26.49
N GLY A 488 18.09 10.66 -25.95
CA GLY A 488 16.85 11.06 -25.30
C GLY A 488 16.73 12.54 -24.98
N GLU A 489 15.54 12.88 -24.50
CA GLU A 489 15.17 14.21 -24.05
C GLU A 489 14.39 14.10 -22.73
N LEU A 490 14.90 14.74 -21.67
CA LEU A 490 14.19 14.95 -20.43
C LEU A 490 13.25 16.15 -20.56
N LYS A 491 12.01 15.97 -20.10
CA LYS A 491 11.00 17.02 -20.06
C LYS A 491 10.44 17.16 -18.66
N ARG A 492 10.12 18.39 -18.26
CA ARG A 492 9.80 18.74 -16.86
C ARG A 492 8.33 18.54 -16.47
N LYS A 493 7.57 17.70 -17.19
CA LYS A 493 6.18 17.41 -16.83
C LYS A 493 6.07 16.57 -15.56
N PHE A 494 7.09 15.76 -15.27
CA PHE A 494 7.20 15.00 -14.02
C PHE A 494 8.26 15.62 -13.12
N SER A 495 8.03 15.63 -11.80
CA SER A 495 8.91 16.28 -10.81
C SER A 495 10.32 15.68 -10.73
N PHE A 496 10.47 14.41 -11.14
CA PHE A 496 11.76 13.71 -11.16
C PHE A 496 11.98 13.07 -12.53
N PRO A 497 12.16 13.87 -13.59
CA PRO A 497 12.18 13.31 -14.93
C PRO A 497 13.40 12.42 -15.13
N TRP A 498 13.21 11.30 -15.80
CA TRP A 498 14.28 10.42 -16.25
C TRP A 498 13.98 9.86 -17.63
N ALA A 499 15.06 9.48 -18.29
CA ALA A 499 15.08 8.82 -19.58
C ALA A 499 16.41 8.06 -19.67
N GLY A 500 16.38 6.80 -20.08
CA GLY A 500 17.59 5.99 -20.20
C GLY A 500 17.34 4.51 -20.50
N ALA A 501 18.26 3.67 -20.07
CA ALA A 501 18.22 2.23 -20.28
C ALA A 501 18.04 1.49 -18.96
N PHE A 502 17.14 0.51 -18.96
CA PHE A 502 16.82 -0.36 -17.84
C PHE A 502 17.19 -1.80 -18.15
N ILE A 503 17.63 -2.53 -17.15
CA ILE A 503 17.71 -4.00 -17.19
C ILE A 503 17.18 -4.61 -15.90
N SER A 504 16.31 -5.62 -16.03
CA SER A 504 15.93 -6.46 -14.90
C SER A 504 16.95 -7.56 -14.70
N PHE A 505 17.10 -8.03 -13.47
CA PHE A 505 17.92 -9.18 -13.14
C PHE A 505 17.17 -10.51 -13.24
N SER A 506 15.85 -10.49 -13.48
CA SER A 506 15.05 -11.70 -13.73
C SER A 506 13.91 -11.44 -14.72
N ASP A 507 13.42 -12.50 -15.38
CA ASP A 507 12.41 -12.45 -16.45
C ASP A 507 11.04 -11.83 -16.05
N ASN A 508 10.85 -11.43 -14.78
CA ASN A 508 9.64 -10.77 -14.29
C ASN A 508 9.91 -9.71 -13.22
N ASN A 509 11.16 -9.31 -12.98
CA ASN A 509 11.55 -8.39 -11.90
C ASN A 509 11.13 -8.85 -10.48
N LYS A 510 10.87 -10.15 -10.30
CA LYS A 510 10.33 -10.73 -9.05
C LYS A 510 11.39 -11.39 -8.17
N GLN A 511 12.52 -11.76 -8.75
CA GLN A 511 13.62 -12.41 -8.02
C GLN A 511 14.73 -11.39 -7.79
N PRO A 512 14.88 -10.87 -6.55
CA PRO A 512 15.98 -9.98 -6.24
C PRO A 512 17.31 -10.73 -6.14
N MET A 513 18.39 -9.99 -6.37
CA MET A 513 19.76 -10.41 -6.17
C MET A 513 20.36 -9.74 -4.94
N ASP A 514 21.29 -10.44 -4.30
CA ASP A 514 22.09 -9.87 -3.22
C ASP A 514 23.39 -9.29 -3.77
N LEU A 515 23.51 -7.96 -3.72
CA LEU A 515 24.69 -7.21 -4.14
C LEU A 515 25.55 -6.76 -2.95
N THR A 516 25.29 -7.24 -1.74
CA THR A 516 25.92 -6.72 -0.50
C THR A 516 27.44 -6.90 -0.49
N ASP A 517 27.93 -7.98 -1.11
CA ASP A 517 29.37 -8.29 -1.18
C ASP A 517 30.10 -7.54 -2.32
N LEU A 518 29.38 -6.78 -3.15
CA LEU A 518 29.95 -6.01 -4.25
C LEU A 518 30.29 -4.59 -3.84
N LYS A 519 31.41 -4.06 -4.36
CA LYS A 519 31.81 -2.66 -4.16
C LYS A 519 31.07 -1.67 -5.06
N GLY A 520 30.48 -2.13 -6.15
CA GLY A 520 29.77 -1.27 -7.10
C GLY A 520 29.54 -1.87 -8.47
N VAL A 521 29.21 -0.99 -9.42
CA VAL A 521 29.10 -1.30 -10.85
C VAL A 521 30.10 -0.42 -11.61
N ALA A 522 30.88 -1.02 -12.51
CA ALA A 522 31.76 -0.31 -13.41
C ALA A 522 31.32 -0.45 -14.87
N PHE A 523 31.54 0.58 -15.68
CA PHE A 523 31.20 0.59 -17.11
C PHE A 523 32.00 1.67 -17.84
N ASP A 524 32.20 1.48 -19.14
CA ASP A 524 32.77 2.49 -20.01
C ASP A 524 31.65 3.43 -20.47
N VAL A 525 31.90 4.75 -20.43
CA VAL A 525 30.90 5.74 -20.82
C VAL A 525 31.53 6.95 -21.50
N LYS A 526 30.85 7.45 -22.54
CA LYS A 526 31.04 8.79 -23.12
C LYS A 526 29.71 9.32 -23.64
N GLY A 527 29.60 10.63 -23.78
CA GLY A 527 28.40 11.22 -24.38
C GLY A 527 28.27 12.70 -24.10
N THR A 528 27.03 13.18 -24.07
CA THR A 528 26.73 14.56 -23.69
C THR A 528 27.25 14.81 -22.27
N ALA A 529 28.15 15.79 -22.12
CA ALA A 529 28.71 16.13 -20.83
C ALA A 529 27.61 16.63 -19.89
N GLY A 530 27.53 16.04 -18.69
CA GLY A 530 26.43 16.33 -17.78
C GLY A 530 26.32 15.33 -16.64
N ARG A 531 25.24 15.48 -15.87
CA ARG A 531 24.93 14.63 -14.72
C ARG A 531 23.96 13.51 -15.08
N TYR A 532 24.32 12.32 -14.65
CA TYR A 532 23.59 11.09 -14.85
C TYR A 532 23.47 10.36 -13.52
N LYS A 533 22.62 9.33 -13.49
CA LYS A 533 22.39 8.53 -12.29
C LYS A 533 22.37 7.05 -12.64
N LEU A 534 22.98 6.26 -11.77
CA LEU A 534 22.67 4.84 -11.62
C LEU A 534 21.50 4.73 -10.65
N MET A 535 20.47 3.98 -11.01
CA MET A 535 19.34 3.68 -10.14
C MET A 535 19.27 2.18 -9.91
N LEU A 536 19.20 1.74 -8.65
CA LEU A 536 18.95 0.34 -8.30
C LEU A 536 17.49 0.17 -7.84
N MET A 537 16.78 -0.78 -8.45
CA MET A 537 15.42 -1.13 -8.04
C MET A 537 15.48 -2.14 -6.91
N SER A 538 14.97 -1.80 -5.73
CA SER A 538 14.96 -2.71 -4.58
C SER A 538 13.54 -3.08 -4.19
N THR A 539 13.28 -4.36 -3.88
CA THR A 539 11.95 -4.76 -3.34
C THR A 539 11.66 -4.13 -1.98
N LYS A 540 12.70 -3.66 -1.28
CA LYS A 540 12.62 -3.00 0.03
C LYS A 540 12.53 -1.47 -0.06
N GLN A 541 12.57 -0.89 -1.26
CA GLN A 541 12.41 0.54 -1.48
C GLN A 541 11.83 0.80 -2.89
N GLN A 542 10.49 0.83 -2.98
CA GLN A 542 9.79 0.89 -4.27
C GLN A 542 9.32 2.32 -4.64
N MET A 543 9.02 3.19 -3.66
CA MET A 543 8.65 4.60 -3.93
C MET A 543 9.73 5.43 -4.64
N ARG A 544 11.01 5.23 -4.31
CA ARG A 544 12.12 5.94 -4.96
C ARG A 544 13.33 5.03 -5.04
N PRO A 545 13.91 4.82 -6.24
CA PRO A 545 15.04 3.93 -6.38
C PRO A 545 16.27 4.47 -5.65
N VAL A 546 17.23 3.58 -5.37
CA VAL A 546 18.53 4.00 -4.84
C VAL A 546 19.26 4.72 -5.96
N GLU A 547 19.38 6.04 -5.86
CA GLU A 547 20.02 6.89 -6.86
C GLU A 547 21.47 7.17 -6.49
N ILE A 548 22.38 6.93 -7.43
CA ILE A 548 23.81 7.19 -7.27
C ILE A 548 24.26 8.07 -8.43
N PRO A 549 24.62 9.34 -8.19
CA PRO A 549 24.98 10.26 -9.26
C PRO A 549 26.38 9.94 -9.83
N PHE A 550 26.56 10.20 -11.12
CA PHE A 550 27.87 10.21 -11.77
C PHE A 550 27.91 11.23 -12.91
N ASP A 551 29.11 11.71 -13.23
CA ASP A 551 29.34 12.68 -14.30
C ASP A 551 29.83 12.01 -15.59
N VAL A 552 29.27 12.43 -16.72
CA VAL A 552 29.72 12.01 -18.06
C VAL A 552 30.46 13.15 -18.73
N THR A 553 31.47 12.79 -19.53
CA THR A 553 32.19 13.73 -20.40
C THR A 553 32.10 13.26 -21.85
N GLN A 554 32.54 14.11 -22.78
CA GLN A 554 32.66 13.74 -24.19
C GLN A 554 33.79 12.74 -24.46
N GLN A 555 34.73 12.58 -23.53
CA GLN A 555 35.82 11.61 -23.63
C GLN A 555 35.41 10.27 -23.02
N LEU A 556 35.88 9.18 -23.62
CA LEU A 556 35.69 7.83 -23.08
C LEU A 556 36.36 7.70 -21.71
N GLN A 557 35.60 7.20 -20.74
CA GLN A 557 36.06 7.01 -19.37
C GLN A 557 35.46 5.73 -18.78
N ARG A 558 36.26 5.01 -18.00
CA ARG A 558 35.78 3.97 -17.09
C ARG A 558 35.16 4.65 -15.87
N LYS A 559 33.88 4.44 -15.61
CA LYS A 559 33.21 4.89 -14.38
C LYS A 559 32.95 3.71 -13.46
N THR A 560 33.18 3.93 -12.16
CA THR A 560 32.81 3.00 -11.10
C THR A 560 31.86 3.72 -10.15
N VAL A 561 30.65 3.22 -10.04
CA VAL A 561 29.62 3.73 -9.14
C VAL A 561 29.62 2.87 -7.88
N SER A 562 30.05 3.46 -6.75
CA SER A 562 30.26 2.71 -5.51
C SER A 562 28.98 2.47 -4.71
N PHE A 563 28.87 1.26 -4.14
CA PHE A 563 27.80 0.88 -3.21
C PHE A 563 28.08 1.20 -1.74
N SER A 564 29.26 1.74 -1.42
CA SER A 564 29.70 2.02 -0.03
C SER A 564 28.78 2.92 0.79
N THR A 565 27.95 3.74 0.13
CA THR A 565 27.00 4.66 0.78
C THR A 565 25.58 4.11 0.89
N ILE A 566 25.34 2.90 0.35
CA ILE A 566 24.02 2.27 0.28
C ILE A 566 23.85 1.35 1.49
N LYS A 567 22.68 1.38 2.12
CA LYS A 567 22.37 0.49 3.24
C LYS A 567 22.40 -0.96 2.76
N PRO A 568 23.06 -1.91 3.46
CA PRO A 568 23.11 -3.32 3.08
C PRO A 568 21.74 -3.95 2.82
N GLN A 569 20.74 -3.55 3.62
CA GLN A 569 19.36 -4.01 3.46
C GLN A 569 18.71 -3.64 2.11
N LEU A 570 19.22 -2.64 1.39
CA LEU A 570 18.74 -2.27 0.07
C LEU A 570 19.47 -3.05 -1.03
N LEU A 571 20.77 -3.33 -0.81
CA LEU A 571 21.62 -4.10 -1.71
C LEU A 571 21.25 -5.58 -1.75
N ASN A 572 20.74 -6.13 -0.65
CA ASN A 572 20.34 -7.53 -0.61
C ASN A 572 19.00 -7.83 -1.31
N SER A 573 18.41 -6.88 -2.03
CA SER A 573 17.05 -7.01 -2.56
C SER A 573 16.88 -6.37 -3.95
N VAL A 574 17.97 -6.30 -4.73
CA VAL A 574 17.98 -5.54 -6.00
C VAL A 574 17.41 -6.37 -7.13
N THR A 575 16.40 -5.85 -7.83
CA THR A 575 15.67 -6.52 -8.92
C THR A 575 16.12 -6.08 -10.31
N GLY A 576 16.82 -4.94 -10.40
CA GLY A 576 17.30 -4.41 -11.66
C GLY A 576 18.06 -3.11 -11.47
N MET A 577 18.60 -2.60 -12.58
CA MET A 577 19.43 -1.41 -12.62
C MET A 577 19.04 -0.52 -13.79
N VAL A 578 19.16 0.79 -13.60
CA VAL A 578 18.87 1.81 -14.61
C VAL A 578 20.03 2.78 -14.73
N ILE A 579 20.38 3.14 -15.97
CA ILE A 579 21.31 4.23 -16.25
C ILE A 579 20.54 5.31 -16.99
N VAL A 580 20.42 6.49 -16.39
CA VAL A 580 19.53 7.55 -16.87
C VAL A 580 20.19 8.92 -16.85
N ALA A 581 19.73 9.79 -17.75
CA ALA A 581 19.98 11.21 -17.66
C ALA A 581 19.24 11.82 -16.47
N SER A 582 19.80 12.91 -15.95
CA SER A 582 19.14 13.74 -14.94
C SER A 582 19.34 15.21 -15.25
N LEU A 583 18.42 16.05 -14.77
CA LEU A 583 18.56 17.50 -14.91
C LEU A 583 19.89 17.98 -14.28
N PRO A 584 20.59 18.93 -14.93
CA PRO A 584 20.14 19.79 -16.02
C PRO A 584 20.36 19.24 -17.45
N THR A 585 20.73 17.97 -17.62
CA THR A 585 21.00 17.38 -18.95
C THR A 585 19.70 17.10 -19.70
N GLU A 586 19.14 18.11 -20.38
CA GLU A 586 17.83 18.01 -21.02
C GLU A 586 17.86 17.17 -22.31
N LYS A 587 18.81 17.40 -23.20
CA LYS A 587 19.04 16.53 -24.37
C LYS A 587 20.35 15.80 -24.19
N PHE A 588 20.35 14.49 -24.44
CA PHE A 588 21.52 13.68 -24.20
C PHE A 588 21.70 12.57 -25.22
N GLU A 589 22.96 12.21 -25.41
CA GLU A 589 23.40 10.96 -25.99
C GLU A 589 24.40 10.29 -25.04
N LEU A 590 24.33 8.97 -24.93
CA LEU A 590 25.28 8.16 -24.18
C LEU A 590 25.70 6.94 -24.99
N ILE A 591 26.98 6.64 -24.92
CA ILE A 591 27.55 5.36 -25.30
C ILE A 591 27.96 4.68 -24.01
N ILE A 592 27.46 3.47 -23.79
CA ILE A 592 27.77 2.63 -22.63
C ILE A 592 28.29 1.28 -23.12
N ASP A 593 29.36 0.82 -22.49
CA ASP A 593 29.98 -0.46 -22.80
C ASP A 593 30.58 -1.15 -21.56
N ASN A 594 30.89 -2.44 -21.65
CA ASN A 594 31.63 -3.22 -20.66
C ASN A 594 31.12 -3.04 -19.20
N VAL A 595 29.82 -3.20 -19.01
CA VAL A 595 29.15 -3.11 -17.70
C VAL A 595 29.52 -4.33 -16.86
N GLU A 596 30.06 -4.13 -15.67
CA GLU A 596 30.47 -5.18 -14.75
C GLU A 596 30.11 -4.87 -13.29
N PHE A 597 29.86 -5.92 -12.52
CA PHE A 597 29.87 -5.85 -11.05
C PHE A 597 31.31 -5.97 -10.55
N VAL A 598 31.70 -5.12 -9.59
CA VAL A 598 33.08 -5.09 -9.06
C VAL A 598 33.15 -5.48 -7.59
N GLU A 599 34.23 -6.17 -7.24
CA GLU A 599 34.55 -6.69 -5.90
C GLU A 599 35.34 -5.74 -5.02
#